data_AF-A0A3M6X2Q7-F1
#
_entry.id   AF-A0A3M6X2Q7-F1
#
_cell.length_a   1.000
_cell.length_b   1.000
_cell.length_c   1.000
_cell.angle_alpha   90.00
_cell.angle_beta   90.00
_cell.angle_gamma   90.00
#
_symmetry.space_group_name_H-M   'P 1'
#
loop_
_entity.id
_entity.type
_entity.pdbx_description
1 polymer ?
#
loop_
_entity_poly.entity_id
_entity_poly.type
_entity_poly.pdbx_seq_one_letter_code
_entity_poly.pdbx_strand_id
1 'polypeptide(L)'
;MDSPPVEDQARLLEDALSVVRQQSVLMRRCLETPGKLMDALKCSSTLVSELRTSSLGPKQYYELYMSVFDALRHLSVYLRDSHPVNHLADLFELVQYAGNVVPRLYLMITVGTVYMSIPDAPVKEIMKDMMEMSRGVQHPVRGLFLRYYLSGQARDSLPTGEDEGPQGNVRDSVSFVLTNFVEMNKLWVRLQHQGHSRERDQRTKERQELQLLVGSNLVRLSQLVDLDSYKNVILQPLLEQVVQCRDVLAQEYLLEVITQVFPDEFHLHTLDQFLSAMARLNPHVNVKGIIIGLMDRLSAYAQRESEVQSPEQRQKIEEESVVALMEKLKVNKEQGQEDPKKPSENGTDAEANGEPPAPTTESTQTIEDTTVQSDSATSPQQQSKSNGDASRNRGIPENVKLFEIFHEQVMHIAGMQRLPIQDITALLVSLVNLALNIYPERLDYIDQVFAYATRETQRFQNSADLHNQGTQRAVLDLLMAPVKAYWSLFTALALPNFVPLFSAQTYPTRRA
;
A
#
# COMPACT_ATOMS: atom_id res chain seq x y z
N MET A 1 -4.88 35.89 -5.27
CA MET A 1 -4.41 36.79 -4.20
C MET A 1 -3.18 36.13 -3.66
N ASP A 2 -2.03 36.79 -3.73
CA ASP A 2 -0.78 36.28 -3.17
C ASP A 2 -0.98 35.98 -1.68
N SER A 3 -0.40 34.88 -1.22
CA SER A 3 -0.43 34.51 0.20
C SER A 3 0.15 35.66 1.04
N PRO A 4 -0.53 36.11 2.11
CA PRO A 4 -0.03 37.22 2.92
C PRO A 4 1.31 36.86 3.57
N PRO A 5 2.18 37.85 3.87
CA PRO A 5 3.43 37.66 4.59
C PRO A 5 3.25 36.81 5.87
N VAL A 6 4.28 36.08 6.27
CA VAL A 6 4.22 35.16 7.42
C VAL A 6 3.77 35.87 8.72
N GLU A 7 4.20 37.11 8.93
CA GLU A 7 3.81 37.93 10.08
C GLU A 7 2.31 38.30 10.05
N ASP A 8 1.78 38.60 8.87
CA ASP A 8 0.35 38.88 8.69
C ASP A 8 -0.49 37.61 8.89
N GLN A 9 0.01 36.43 8.48
CA GLN A 9 -0.67 35.16 8.75
C GLN A 9 -0.76 34.84 10.25
N ALA A 10 0.31 35.11 11.01
CA ALA A 10 0.31 34.88 12.45
C ALA A 10 -0.70 35.79 13.17
N ARG A 11 -0.77 37.05 12.78
CA ARG A 11 -1.75 37.99 13.32
C ARG A 11 -3.19 37.60 12.97
N LEU A 12 -3.45 37.24 11.72
CA LEU A 12 -4.77 36.76 11.28
C LEU A 12 -5.22 35.50 12.03
N LEU A 13 -4.27 34.60 12.32
CA LEU A 13 -4.54 33.42 13.14
C LEU A 13 -4.90 33.79 14.58
N GLU A 14 -4.14 34.68 15.21
CA GLU A 14 -4.40 35.13 16.58
C GLU A 14 -5.76 35.81 16.71
N ASP A 15 -6.11 36.68 15.76
CA ASP A 15 -7.42 37.34 15.68
C ASP A 15 -8.54 36.28 15.60
N ALA A 16 -8.43 35.29 14.72
CA ALA A 16 -9.41 34.21 14.58
C ALA A 16 -9.50 33.34 15.86
N LEU A 17 -8.35 32.96 16.44
CA LEU A 17 -8.30 32.18 17.69
C LEU A 17 -8.92 32.96 18.86
N SER A 18 -8.78 34.28 18.91
CA SER A 18 -9.40 35.11 19.94
C SER A 18 -10.93 35.02 19.89
N VAL A 19 -11.51 35.06 18.68
CA VAL A 19 -12.94 34.90 18.46
C VAL A 19 -13.40 33.49 18.86
N VAL A 20 -12.68 32.45 18.43
CA VAL A 20 -13.01 31.06 18.81
C VAL A 20 -12.99 30.87 20.32
N ARG A 21 -11.99 31.41 21.03
CA ARG A 21 -11.91 31.33 22.49
C ARG A 21 -13.09 32.03 23.17
N GLN A 22 -13.40 33.25 22.75
CA GLN A 22 -14.53 34.01 23.31
C GLN A 22 -15.86 33.28 23.07
N GLN A 23 -16.12 32.84 21.85
CA GLN A 23 -17.36 32.13 21.51
C GLN A 23 -17.45 30.76 22.17
N SER A 24 -16.33 30.05 22.36
CA SER A 24 -16.28 28.77 23.08
C SER A 24 -16.68 28.93 24.56
N VAL A 25 -16.22 30.00 25.23
CA VAL A 25 -16.63 30.30 26.62
C VAL A 25 -18.12 30.64 26.68
N LEU A 26 -18.62 31.48 25.77
CA LEU A 26 -20.04 31.82 25.70
C LEU A 26 -20.91 30.59 25.43
N MET A 27 -20.50 29.75 24.48
CA MET A 27 -21.17 28.48 24.17
C MET A 27 -21.29 27.60 25.41
N ARG A 28 -20.19 27.36 26.14
CA ARG A 28 -20.22 26.55 27.38
C ARG A 28 -21.19 27.12 28.42
N ARG A 29 -21.17 28.44 28.63
CA ARG A 29 -22.11 29.10 29.55
C ARG A 29 -23.57 28.96 29.12
N CYS A 30 -23.84 29.01 27.82
CA CYS A 30 -25.18 28.75 27.28
C CYS A 30 -25.60 27.28 27.46
N LEU A 31 -24.68 26.32 27.32
CA LEU A 31 -24.96 24.90 27.54
C LEU A 31 -25.27 24.58 29.01
N GLU A 32 -24.60 25.25 29.95
CA GLU A 32 -24.90 25.13 31.39
C GLU A 32 -26.28 25.71 31.78
N THR A 33 -26.78 26.65 30.98
CA THR A 33 -28.07 27.29 31.25
C THR A 33 -29.21 26.49 30.59
N PRO A 34 -30.16 25.93 31.35
CA PRO A 34 -31.25 25.14 30.77
C PRO A 34 -32.08 25.97 29.79
N GLY A 35 -32.45 25.37 28.65
CA GLY A 35 -33.27 26.01 27.61
C GLY A 35 -32.52 26.94 26.64
N LYS A 36 -31.20 27.15 26.80
CA LYS A 36 -30.39 28.01 25.92
C LYS A 36 -29.58 27.25 24.86
N LEU A 37 -30.03 26.06 24.46
CA LEU A 37 -29.35 25.25 23.44
C LEU A 37 -29.24 25.99 22.10
N MET A 38 -30.28 26.74 21.70
CA MET A 38 -30.27 27.50 20.44
C MET A 38 -29.23 28.63 20.44
N ASP A 39 -29.06 29.29 21.58
CA ASP A 39 -28.02 30.32 21.75
C ASP A 39 -26.63 29.68 21.69
N ALA A 40 -26.47 28.49 22.29
CA ALA A 40 -25.23 27.73 22.20
C ALA A 40 -24.92 27.35 20.74
N LEU A 41 -25.89 26.83 19.98
CA LEU A 41 -25.73 26.51 18.56
C LEU A 41 -25.41 27.74 17.72
N LYS A 42 -25.97 28.91 18.05
CA LYS A 42 -25.62 30.18 17.38
C LYS A 42 -24.18 30.58 17.66
N CYS A 43 -23.71 30.47 18.90
CA CYS A 43 -22.29 30.66 19.26
C CYS A 43 -21.40 29.66 18.52
N SER A 44 -21.80 28.39 18.42
CA SER A 44 -21.09 27.37 17.65
C SER A 44 -21.07 27.67 16.15
N SER A 45 -22.14 28.21 15.58
CA SER A 45 -22.14 28.65 14.18
C SER A 45 -21.18 29.81 13.96
N THR A 46 -21.06 30.74 14.91
CA THR A 46 -20.11 31.86 14.83
C THR A 46 -18.68 31.36 14.93
N LEU A 47 -18.34 30.49 15.90
CA LEU A 47 -16.98 29.99 16.05
C LEU A 47 -16.52 29.19 14.82
N VAL A 48 -17.42 28.37 14.23
CA VAL A 48 -17.09 27.59 13.02
C VAL A 48 -17.00 28.49 11.78
N SER A 49 -17.60 29.68 11.80
CA SER A 49 -17.51 30.62 10.68
C SER A 49 -16.08 31.09 10.44
N GLU A 50 -15.20 31.06 11.45
CA GLU A 50 -13.76 31.37 11.29
C GLU A 50 -13.06 30.38 10.36
N LEU A 51 -13.51 29.11 10.29
CA LEU A 51 -12.99 28.11 9.35
C LEU A 51 -13.28 28.42 7.88
N ARG A 52 -14.08 29.45 7.59
CA ARG A 52 -14.34 29.89 6.21
C ARG A 52 -13.17 30.66 5.61
N THR A 53 -12.22 31.10 6.43
CA THR A 53 -11.04 31.84 5.98
C THR A 53 -10.29 31.07 4.89
N SER A 54 -9.69 31.83 3.96
CA SER A 54 -8.84 31.29 2.88
C SER A 54 -7.47 31.96 2.85
N SER A 55 -7.15 32.79 3.86
CA SER A 55 -5.89 33.53 3.96
C SER A 55 -4.82 32.81 4.79
N LEU A 56 -5.19 31.75 5.50
CA LEU A 56 -4.28 30.96 6.33
C LEU A 56 -3.67 29.81 5.52
N GLY A 57 -2.36 29.60 5.68
CA GLY A 57 -1.69 28.39 5.21
C GLY A 57 -2.16 27.12 5.94
N PRO A 58 -1.83 25.92 5.43
CA PRO A 58 -2.32 24.66 6.00
C PRO A 58 -2.01 24.46 7.48
N LYS A 59 -0.80 24.84 7.92
CA LYS A 59 -0.36 24.69 9.30
C LYS A 59 -1.15 25.58 10.27
N GLN A 60 -1.32 26.86 9.93
CA GLN A 60 -2.13 27.81 10.71
C GLN A 60 -3.61 27.40 10.69
N TYR A 61 -4.10 26.95 9.53
CA TYR A 61 -5.47 26.44 9.41
C TYR A 61 -5.68 25.19 10.27
N TYR A 62 -4.69 24.29 10.36
CA TYR A 62 -4.71 23.13 11.24
C TYR A 62 -4.82 23.53 12.73
N GLU A 63 -4.09 24.55 13.15
CA GLU A 63 -4.17 25.06 14.52
C GLU A 63 -5.55 25.65 14.85
N LEU A 64 -6.09 26.47 13.95
CA LEU A 64 -7.45 26.99 14.07
C LEU A 64 -8.49 25.85 14.08
N TYR A 65 -8.33 24.87 13.19
CA TYR A 65 -9.15 23.68 13.13
C TYR A 65 -9.15 22.92 14.46
N MET A 66 -7.99 22.70 15.08
CA MET A 66 -7.90 22.02 16.37
C MET A 66 -8.61 22.79 17.48
N SER A 67 -8.47 24.11 17.53
CA SER A 67 -9.19 24.92 18.51
C SER A 67 -10.72 24.84 18.35
N VAL A 68 -11.21 24.80 17.10
CA VAL A 68 -12.64 24.63 16.80
C VAL A 68 -13.10 23.20 17.11
N PHE A 69 -12.28 22.20 16.79
CA PHE A 69 -12.54 20.79 17.06
C PHE A 69 -12.76 20.54 18.56
N ASP A 70 -11.88 21.06 19.41
CA ASP A 70 -11.99 20.92 20.87
C ASP A 70 -13.24 21.63 21.42
N ALA A 71 -13.59 22.80 20.87
CA ALA A 71 -14.83 23.48 21.24
C ALA A 71 -16.06 22.64 20.88
N LEU A 72 -16.15 22.12 19.65
CA LEU A 72 -17.28 21.30 19.22
C LEU A 72 -17.38 19.97 19.98
N ARG A 73 -16.28 19.43 20.51
CA ARG A 73 -16.31 18.25 21.37
C ARG A 73 -17.08 18.47 22.67
N HIS A 74 -17.03 19.66 23.25
CA HIS A 74 -17.88 19.97 24.41
C HIS A 74 -19.37 19.97 24.05
N LEU A 75 -19.70 20.47 22.86
CA LEU A 75 -21.07 20.44 22.35
C LEU A 75 -21.55 18.99 22.12
N SER A 76 -20.73 18.12 21.53
CA SER A 76 -21.13 16.72 21.27
C SER A 76 -21.40 15.94 22.55
N VAL A 77 -20.57 16.11 23.58
CA VAL A 77 -20.77 15.48 24.90
C VAL A 77 -22.08 15.95 25.53
N TYR A 78 -22.33 17.27 25.53
CA TYR A 78 -23.59 17.81 26.06
C TYR A 78 -24.83 17.30 25.32
N LEU A 79 -24.77 17.23 23.99
CA LEU A 79 -25.89 16.74 23.17
C LEU A 79 -26.21 15.28 23.44
N ARG A 80 -25.18 14.45 23.70
CA ARG A 80 -25.35 13.04 24.08
C ARG A 80 -26.08 12.92 25.42
N ASP A 81 -25.65 13.69 26.42
CA ASP A 81 -26.26 13.64 27.76
C ASP A 81 -27.67 14.25 27.79
N SER A 82 -27.93 15.22 26.91
CA SER A 82 -29.21 15.93 26.82
C SER A 82 -30.24 15.27 25.90
N HIS A 83 -29.89 14.14 25.26
CA HIS A 83 -30.77 13.42 24.33
C HIS A 83 -32.15 13.03 24.91
N PRO A 84 -32.28 12.63 26.19
CA PRO A 84 -33.59 12.27 26.75
C PRO A 84 -34.61 13.42 26.73
N VAL A 85 -34.14 14.67 26.67
CA VAL A 85 -34.99 15.88 26.69
C VAL A 85 -35.10 16.51 25.31
N ASN A 86 -34.07 16.39 24.47
CA ASN A 86 -34.03 17.00 23.14
C ASN A 86 -33.98 15.94 22.04
N HIS A 87 -35.00 15.92 21.18
CA HIS A 87 -35.05 15.00 20.06
C HIS A 87 -33.96 15.35 19.02
N LEU A 88 -33.04 14.42 18.77
CA LEU A 88 -31.89 14.68 17.91
C LEU A 88 -32.23 14.74 16.43
N ALA A 89 -33.32 14.10 15.98
CA ALA A 89 -33.75 14.20 14.59
C ALA A 89 -34.14 15.63 14.23
N ASP A 90 -34.91 16.29 15.10
CA ASP A 90 -35.27 17.71 14.93
C ASP A 90 -34.02 18.59 14.96
N LEU A 91 -33.07 18.32 15.86
CA LEU A 91 -31.81 19.04 15.92
C LEU A 91 -30.96 18.85 14.65
N PHE A 92 -30.97 17.65 14.06
CA PHE A 92 -30.26 17.35 12.83
C PHE A 92 -30.82 18.14 11.64
N GLU A 93 -32.13 18.36 11.59
CA GLU A 93 -32.75 19.28 10.61
C GLU A 93 -32.43 20.74 10.96
N LEU A 94 -32.55 21.12 12.24
CA LEU A 94 -32.46 22.50 12.70
C LEU A 94 -31.09 23.14 12.43
N VAL A 95 -30.01 22.39 12.62
CA VAL A 95 -28.65 22.89 12.33
C VAL A 95 -28.43 23.13 10.83
N GLN A 96 -29.26 22.55 9.96
CA GLN A 96 -29.18 22.78 8.51
C GLN A 96 -29.70 24.15 8.08
N TYR A 97 -30.47 24.84 8.92
CA TYR A 97 -30.92 26.22 8.67
C TYR A 97 -29.77 27.25 8.76
N ALA A 98 -28.58 26.86 9.21
CA ALA A 98 -27.40 27.73 9.20
C ALA A 98 -27.11 28.20 7.76
N GLY A 99 -27.05 29.52 7.53
CA GLY A 99 -26.94 30.08 6.17
C GLY A 99 -25.65 29.73 5.42
N ASN A 100 -24.53 29.58 6.12
CA ASN A 100 -23.23 29.27 5.52
C ASN A 100 -22.94 27.76 5.53
N VAL A 101 -22.45 27.23 4.40
CA VAL A 101 -22.22 25.78 4.22
C VAL A 101 -21.21 25.17 5.21
N VAL A 102 -20.13 25.89 5.57
CA VAL A 102 -19.11 25.35 6.47
C VAL A 102 -19.66 25.17 7.90
N PRO A 103 -20.18 26.21 8.58
CA PRO A 103 -20.88 26.03 9.86
C PRO A 103 -21.98 24.98 9.83
N ARG A 104 -22.79 24.98 8.77
CA ARG A 104 -23.87 24.01 8.59
C ARG A 104 -23.37 22.58 8.66
N LEU A 105 -22.36 22.24 7.86
CA LEU A 105 -21.89 20.86 7.75
C LEU A 105 -21.15 20.39 9.00
N TYR A 106 -20.34 21.25 9.63
CA TYR A 106 -19.68 20.87 10.89
C TYR A 106 -20.71 20.59 11.99
N LEU A 107 -21.72 21.46 12.17
CA LEU A 107 -22.77 21.24 13.17
C LEU A 107 -23.62 20.02 12.84
N MET A 108 -23.99 19.83 11.57
CA MET A 108 -24.72 18.65 11.10
C MET A 108 -23.92 17.36 11.37
N ILE A 109 -22.61 17.35 11.16
CA ILE A 109 -21.76 16.19 11.50
C ILE A 109 -21.69 15.98 13.02
N THR A 110 -21.55 17.05 13.82
CA THR A 110 -21.55 16.93 15.28
C THR A 110 -22.87 16.33 15.79
N VAL A 111 -24.02 16.83 15.32
CA VAL A 111 -25.32 16.32 15.74
C VAL A 111 -25.57 14.91 15.18
N GLY A 112 -25.25 14.69 13.91
CA GLY A 112 -25.45 13.41 13.22
C GLY A 112 -24.66 12.27 13.85
N THR A 113 -23.41 12.50 14.24
CA THR A 113 -22.58 11.47 14.89
C THR A 113 -23.01 11.17 16.32
N VAL A 114 -23.56 12.16 17.04
CA VAL A 114 -24.24 11.92 18.33
C VAL A 114 -25.51 11.12 18.11
N TYR A 115 -26.29 11.44 17.07
CA TYR A 115 -27.51 10.70 16.73
C TYR A 115 -27.20 9.24 16.36
N MET A 116 -26.13 8.99 15.61
CA MET A 116 -25.65 7.63 15.29
C MET A 116 -25.22 6.84 16.54
N SER A 117 -24.86 7.49 17.65
CA SER A 117 -24.42 6.82 18.87
C SER A 117 -25.56 6.31 19.76
N ILE A 118 -26.82 6.59 19.39
CA ILE A 118 -28.02 6.20 20.15
C ILE A 118 -28.61 4.92 19.59
N PRO A 119 -29.15 4.03 20.46
CA PRO A 119 -29.81 2.82 20.02
C PRO A 119 -31.00 3.12 19.08
N ASP A 120 -31.21 2.23 18.10
CA ASP A 120 -32.29 2.30 17.11
C ASP A 120 -32.24 3.48 16.11
N ALA A 121 -31.15 4.25 16.07
CA ALA A 121 -30.96 5.29 15.08
C ALA A 121 -30.74 4.70 13.66
N PRO A 122 -31.23 5.37 12.59
CA PRO A 122 -31.00 4.96 11.20
C PRO A 122 -29.59 5.38 10.74
N VAL A 123 -28.55 4.75 11.31
CA VAL A 123 -27.14 5.08 11.12
C VAL A 123 -26.76 5.14 9.62
N LYS A 124 -27.26 4.18 8.83
CA LYS A 124 -26.97 4.10 7.39
C LYS A 124 -27.43 5.33 6.61
N GLU A 125 -28.65 5.82 6.90
CA GLU A 125 -29.23 6.98 6.21
C GLU A 125 -28.50 8.26 6.60
N ILE A 126 -28.21 8.43 7.91
CA ILE A 126 -27.48 9.58 8.43
C ILE A 126 -26.06 9.64 7.83
N MET A 127 -25.34 8.52 7.79
CA MET A 127 -24.01 8.44 7.18
C MET A 127 -24.03 8.82 5.69
N LYS A 128 -25.01 8.29 4.95
CA LYS A 128 -25.16 8.59 3.53
C LYS A 128 -25.46 10.07 3.31
N ASP A 129 -26.40 10.65 4.06
CA ASP A 129 -26.76 12.06 3.95
C ASP A 129 -25.56 12.97 4.26
N MET A 130 -24.86 12.72 5.38
CA MET A 130 -23.65 13.48 5.72
C MET A 130 -22.57 13.40 4.62
N MET A 131 -22.40 12.24 3.97
CA MET A 131 -21.44 12.04 2.89
C MET A 131 -21.86 12.80 1.61
N GLU A 132 -23.13 12.74 1.24
CA GLU A 132 -23.69 13.43 0.07
C GLU A 132 -23.63 14.95 0.24
N MET A 133 -24.03 15.46 1.40
CA MET A 133 -23.99 16.88 1.75
C MET A 133 -22.56 17.42 1.86
N SER A 134 -21.61 16.59 2.29
CA SER A 134 -20.18 16.94 2.29
C SER A 134 -19.60 17.18 0.89
N ARG A 135 -20.26 16.73 -0.19
CA ARG A 135 -19.89 17.10 -1.57
C ARG A 135 -20.12 18.60 -1.85
N GLY A 136 -20.86 19.32 -1.02
CA GLY A 136 -21.06 20.77 -1.18
C GLY A 136 -19.78 21.60 -1.01
N VAL A 137 -18.73 21.07 -0.35
CA VAL A 137 -17.48 21.81 -0.10
C VAL A 137 -16.39 21.35 -1.05
N GLN A 138 -16.22 22.10 -2.15
CA GLN A 138 -15.26 21.79 -3.21
C GLN A 138 -13.88 22.48 -3.02
N HIS A 139 -13.75 23.36 -2.02
CA HIS A 139 -12.48 24.01 -1.73
C HIS A 139 -11.50 23.00 -1.07
N PRO A 140 -10.30 22.75 -1.63
CA PRO A 140 -9.40 21.69 -1.18
C PRO A 140 -9.13 21.65 0.32
N VAL A 141 -8.58 22.72 0.90
CA VAL A 141 -8.19 22.75 2.33
C VAL A 141 -9.43 22.57 3.24
N ARG A 142 -10.42 23.45 3.12
CA ARG A 142 -11.69 23.37 3.86
C ARG A 142 -12.39 22.01 3.72
N GLY A 143 -12.42 21.43 2.53
CA GLY A 143 -13.04 20.14 2.25
C GLY A 143 -12.26 18.97 2.87
N LEU A 144 -10.92 19.00 2.80
CA LEU A 144 -10.06 18.01 3.45
C LEU A 144 -10.26 18.00 4.96
N PHE A 145 -10.26 19.18 5.60
CA PHE A 145 -10.48 19.30 7.04
C PHE A 145 -11.90 18.91 7.46
N LEU A 146 -12.92 19.28 6.69
CA LEU A 146 -14.30 18.84 6.94
C LEU A 146 -14.44 17.31 6.85
N ARG A 147 -13.84 16.70 5.83
CA ARG A 147 -13.88 15.24 5.65
C ARG A 147 -13.04 14.50 6.67
N TYR A 148 -11.94 15.10 7.11
CA TYR A 148 -11.15 14.59 8.22
C TYR A 148 -11.93 14.68 9.54
N TYR A 149 -12.67 15.77 9.76
CA TYR A 149 -13.61 15.91 10.88
C TYR A 149 -14.69 14.85 10.85
N LEU A 150 -15.31 14.61 9.68
CA LEU A 150 -16.31 13.57 9.48
C LEU A 150 -15.78 12.19 9.87
N SER A 151 -14.62 11.78 9.34
CA SER A 151 -13.98 10.50 9.69
C SER A 151 -13.66 10.41 11.18
N GLY A 152 -13.18 11.50 11.79
CA GLY A 152 -12.83 11.55 13.20
C GLY A 152 -14.03 11.41 14.13
N GLN A 153 -15.14 12.11 13.83
CA GLN A 153 -16.37 12.04 14.64
C GLN A 153 -17.14 10.75 14.43
N ALA A 154 -17.18 10.21 13.20
CA ALA A 154 -17.88 8.97 12.90
C ALA A 154 -17.15 7.73 13.44
N ARG A 155 -15.85 7.82 13.78
CA ARG A 155 -14.99 6.68 14.11
C ARG A 155 -15.61 5.68 15.08
N ASP A 156 -16.17 6.16 16.18
CA ASP A 156 -16.67 5.30 17.25
C ASP A 156 -18.13 4.85 17.03
N SER A 157 -18.79 5.40 16.01
CA SER A 157 -20.20 5.15 15.66
C SER A 157 -20.39 4.46 14.30
N LEU A 158 -19.30 3.97 13.69
CA LEU A 158 -19.36 3.26 12.41
C LEU A 158 -19.98 1.86 12.61
N PRO A 159 -20.93 1.44 11.76
CA PRO A 159 -21.53 0.11 11.83
C PRO A 159 -20.51 -1.02 11.70
N THR A 160 -20.52 -1.95 12.66
CA THR A 160 -19.71 -3.17 12.65
C THR A 160 -20.55 -4.46 12.65
N GLY A 161 -21.89 -4.34 12.65
CA GLY A 161 -22.78 -5.48 12.59
C GLY A 161 -22.78 -6.19 11.23
N GLU A 162 -23.40 -7.36 11.20
CA GLU A 162 -23.64 -8.12 9.96
C GLU A 162 -25.07 -7.92 9.42
N ASP A 163 -25.96 -7.32 10.23
CA ASP A 163 -27.37 -7.14 9.89
C ASP A 163 -27.57 -6.10 8.77
N GLU A 164 -28.49 -6.38 7.83
CA GLU A 164 -28.89 -5.42 6.77
C GLU A 164 -29.90 -4.37 7.25
N GLY A 165 -30.13 -4.27 8.56
CA GLY A 165 -31.07 -3.32 9.15
C GLY A 165 -30.64 -1.85 9.04
N PRO A 166 -31.46 -0.91 9.54
CA PRO A 166 -31.17 0.53 9.54
C PRO A 166 -29.86 0.91 10.26
N GLN A 167 -29.38 0.04 11.14
CA GLN A 167 -28.12 0.20 11.87
C GLN A 167 -26.88 0.01 10.97
N GLY A 168 -27.03 -0.60 9.79
CA GLY A 168 -25.96 -0.80 8.81
C GLY A 168 -24.98 -1.92 9.17
N ASN A 169 -24.07 -2.21 8.24
CA ASN A 169 -23.08 -3.27 8.39
C ASN A 169 -21.64 -2.82 8.07
N VAL A 170 -20.67 -3.72 8.26
CA VAL A 170 -19.25 -3.46 7.96
C VAL A 170 -19.04 -3.00 6.51
N ARG A 171 -19.82 -3.51 5.55
CA ARG A 171 -19.71 -3.13 4.13
C ARG A 171 -20.11 -1.68 3.90
N ASP A 172 -21.15 -1.20 4.59
CA ASP A 172 -21.56 0.20 4.57
C ASP A 172 -20.45 1.11 5.14
N SER A 173 -19.79 0.68 6.23
CA SER A 173 -18.62 1.37 6.79
C SER A 173 -17.43 1.43 5.83
N VAL A 174 -17.10 0.31 5.17
CA VAL A 174 -16.03 0.26 4.17
C VAL A 174 -16.34 1.18 2.99
N SER A 175 -17.57 1.13 2.47
CA SER A 175 -18.04 1.98 1.37
C SER A 175 -17.98 3.47 1.74
N PHE A 176 -18.37 3.81 2.96
CA PHE A 176 -18.28 5.16 3.50
C PHE A 176 -16.83 5.67 3.52
N VAL A 177 -15.90 4.89 4.07
CA VAL A 177 -14.48 5.28 4.16
C VAL A 177 -13.83 5.34 2.78
N LEU A 178 -14.11 4.40 1.88
CA LEU A 178 -13.62 4.42 0.49
C LEU A 178 -14.12 5.65 -0.27
N THR A 179 -15.42 5.97 -0.16
CA THR A 179 -15.99 7.16 -0.79
C THR A 179 -15.35 8.44 -0.24
N ASN A 180 -15.12 8.50 1.07
CA ASN A 180 -14.44 9.64 1.68
C ASN A 180 -12.99 9.76 1.19
N PHE A 181 -12.27 8.64 1.13
CA PHE A 181 -10.92 8.57 0.59
C PHE A 181 -10.83 9.08 -0.84
N VAL A 182 -11.72 8.63 -1.73
CA VAL A 182 -11.80 9.08 -3.13
C VAL A 182 -11.97 10.60 -3.20
N GLU A 183 -12.94 11.15 -2.45
CA GLU A 183 -13.21 12.60 -2.46
C GLU A 183 -12.07 13.41 -1.84
N MET A 184 -11.43 12.92 -0.77
CA MET A 184 -10.25 13.56 -0.19
C MET A 184 -9.06 13.54 -1.15
N ASN A 185 -8.81 12.42 -1.83
CA ASN A 185 -7.76 12.32 -2.85
C ASN A 185 -8.01 13.32 -4.00
N LYS A 186 -9.26 13.41 -4.49
CA LYS A 186 -9.63 14.41 -5.51
C LYS A 186 -9.37 15.84 -5.06
N LEU A 187 -9.77 16.20 -3.83
CA LEU A 187 -9.51 17.53 -3.27
C LEU A 187 -8.02 17.82 -3.13
N TRP A 188 -7.25 16.81 -2.69
CA TRP A 188 -5.81 16.93 -2.51
C TRP A 188 -5.05 17.08 -3.82
N VAL A 189 -5.41 16.33 -4.87
CA VAL A 189 -4.86 16.49 -6.22
C VAL A 189 -5.31 17.82 -6.85
N ARG A 190 -6.54 18.26 -6.57
CA ARG A 190 -7.03 19.58 -7.01
C ARG A 190 -6.21 20.72 -6.43
N LEU A 191 -5.72 20.59 -5.19
CA LEU A 191 -4.87 21.61 -4.56
C LEU A 191 -3.63 21.93 -5.41
N GLN A 192 -3.09 20.96 -6.16
CA GLN A 192 -1.94 21.18 -7.06
C GLN A 192 -2.18 22.28 -8.10
N HIS A 193 -3.43 22.40 -8.56
CA HIS A 193 -3.84 23.26 -9.67
C HIS A 193 -4.51 24.56 -9.21
N GLN A 194 -4.67 24.77 -7.90
CA GLN A 194 -5.27 25.98 -7.35
C GLN A 194 -4.21 27.09 -7.23
N GLY A 195 -4.59 28.34 -7.54
CA GLY A 195 -3.68 29.50 -7.39
C GLY A 195 -2.73 29.71 -8.57
N HIS A 196 -1.72 30.56 -8.38
CA HIS A 196 -0.84 30.95 -9.48
C HIS A 196 0.23 29.88 -9.74
N SER A 197 0.65 29.73 -11.00
CA SER A 197 1.75 28.82 -11.39
C SER A 197 3.07 29.03 -10.62
N ARG A 198 3.36 30.26 -10.14
CA ARG A 198 4.58 30.60 -9.39
C ARG A 198 4.62 29.96 -8.00
N GLU A 199 3.46 29.68 -7.41
CA GLU A 199 3.34 29.10 -6.07
C GLU A 199 3.35 27.55 -6.12
N ARG A 200 3.68 26.93 -7.26
CA ARG A 200 3.63 25.47 -7.44
C ARG A 200 4.48 24.73 -6.40
N ASP A 201 5.69 25.20 -6.13
CA ASP A 201 6.59 24.53 -5.17
C ASP A 201 6.11 24.69 -3.73
N GLN A 202 5.54 25.86 -3.41
CA GLN A 202 4.91 26.09 -2.11
C GLN A 202 3.72 25.15 -1.91
N ARG A 203 2.86 24.99 -2.92
CA ARG A 203 1.75 24.02 -2.87
C ARG A 203 2.21 22.59 -2.75
N THR A 204 3.32 22.21 -3.37
CA THR A 204 3.89 20.86 -3.20
C THR A 204 4.24 20.60 -1.73
N LYS A 205 4.85 21.57 -1.03
CA LYS A 205 5.15 21.46 0.41
C LYS A 205 3.87 21.39 1.26
N GLU A 206 2.92 22.26 0.97
CA GLU A 206 1.61 22.27 1.65
C GLU A 206 0.84 20.96 1.45
N ARG A 207 0.93 20.37 0.26
CA ARG A 207 0.35 19.05 -0.04
C ARG A 207 1.03 17.94 0.74
N GLN A 208 2.35 17.98 0.91
CA GLN A 208 3.09 17.03 1.74
C GLN A 208 2.68 17.12 3.21
N GLU A 209 2.38 18.31 3.73
CA GLU A 209 1.86 18.46 5.09
C GLU A 209 0.45 17.86 5.24
N LEU A 210 -0.42 18.07 4.24
CA LEU A 210 -1.81 17.61 4.26
C LEU A 210 -1.99 16.12 3.90
N GLN A 211 -0.96 15.44 3.40
CA GLN A 211 -1.05 14.05 2.94
C GLN A 211 -1.54 13.10 4.06
N LEU A 212 -1.14 13.37 5.30
CA LEU A 212 -1.55 12.60 6.48
C LEU A 212 -3.06 12.56 6.68
N LEU A 213 -3.77 13.62 6.29
CA LEU A 213 -5.24 13.66 6.37
C LEU A 213 -5.85 12.62 5.44
N VAL A 214 -5.32 12.49 4.22
CA VAL A 214 -5.80 11.49 3.25
C VAL A 214 -5.44 10.08 3.71
N GLY A 215 -4.19 9.88 4.17
CA GLY A 215 -3.70 8.60 4.67
C GLY A 215 -4.46 8.06 5.89
N SER A 216 -5.05 8.94 6.71
CA SER A 216 -5.87 8.53 7.85
C SER A 216 -7.05 7.63 7.48
N ASN A 217 -7.60 7.76 6.26
CA ASN A 217 -8.67 6.88 5.78
C ASN A 217 -8.16 5.45 5.56
N LEU A 218 -6.92 5.29 5.09
CA LEU A 218 -6.31 3.97 4.90
C LEU A 218 -6.03 3.29 6.24
N VAL A 219 -5.56 4.06 7.23
CA VAL A 219 -5.43 3.59 8.62
C VAL A 219 -6.77 3.17 9.19
N ARG A 220 -7.85 3.87 8.82
CA ARG A 220 -9.19 3.45 9.26
C ARG A 220 -9.64 2.17 8.57
N LEU A 221 -9.37 1.99 7.29
CA LEU A 221 -9.70 0.76 6.57
C LEU A 221 -8.97 -0.45 7.18
N SER A 222 -7.69 -0.35 7.52
CA SER A 222 -6.97 -1.50 8.09
C SER A 222 -7.50 -1.98 9.44
N GLN A 223 -8.21 -1.12 10.19
CA GLN A 223 -8.84 -1.48 11.47
C GLN A 223 -10.17 -2.23 11.30
N LEU A 224 -10.80 -2.16 10.13
CA LEU A 224 -12.18 -2.62 9.92
C LEU A 224 -12.28 -3.93 9.11
N VAL A 225 -11.15 -4.45 8.60
CA VAL A 225 -11.18 -5.35 7.45
C VAL A 225 -10.43 -6.65 7.69
N ASP A 226 -11.00 -7.72 7.18
CA ASP A 226 -10.41 -9.04 7.06
C ASP A 226 -9.78 -9.24 5.67
N LEU A 227 -9.09 -10.37 5.49
CA LEU A 227 -8.38 -10.68 4.25
C LEU A 227 -9.30 -10.73 3.03
N ASP A 228 -10.49 -11.31 3.16
CA ASP A 228 -11.42 -11.46 2.03
C ASP A 228 -11.99 -10.12 1.58
N SER A 229 -12.43 -9.29 2.54
CA SER A 229 -12.87 -7.91 2.24
C SER A 229 -11.75 -7.08 1.63
N TYR A 230 -10.51 -7.22 2.13
CA TYR A 230 -9.37 -6.50 1.57
C TYR A 230 -9.14 -6.86 0.10
N LYS A 231 -9.09 -8.16 -0.21
CA LYS A 231 -8.83 -8.67 -1.55
C LYS A 231 -9.93 -8.33 -2.55
N ASN A 232 -11.20 -8.52 -2.16
CA ASN A 232 -12.31 -8.49 -3.10
C ASN A 232 -13.01 -7.12 -3.18
N VAL A 233 -12.95 -6.30 -2.11
CA VAL A 233 -13.76 -5.08 -2.01
C VAL A 233 -12.92 -3.81 -1.93
N ILE A 234 -11.77 -3.85 -1.26
CA ILE A 234 -11.03 -2.62 -0.90
C ILE A 234 -9.86 -2.35 -1.83
N LEU A 235 -9.01 -3.35 -2.06
CA LEU A 235 -7.74 -3.13 -2.73
C LEU A 235 -7.93 -2.61 -4.15
N GLN A 236 -8.83 -3.22 -4.93
CA GLN A 236 -9.05 -2.81 -6.31
C GLN A 236 -9.51 -1.33 -6.42
N PRO A 237 -10.56 -0.87 -5.71
CA PRO A 237 -10.92 0.56 -5.71
C PRO A 237 -9.79 1.49 -5.27
N LEU A 238 -8.98 1.10 -4.28
CA LEU A 238 -7.82 1.90 -3.85
C LEU A 238 -6.78 2.02 -4.99
N LEU A 239 -6.39 0.90 -5.60
CA LEU A 239 -5.42 0.89 -6.69
C LEU A 239 -5.94 1.62 -7.93
N GLU A 240 -7.22 1.50 -8.24
CA GLU A 240 -7.87 2.25 -9.32
C GLU A 240 -7.75 3.76 -9.07
N GLN A 241 -8.02 4.24 -7.86
CA GLN A 241 -7.86 5.65 -7.52
C GLN A 241 -6.41 6.12 -7.63
N VAL A 242 -5.46 5.32 -7.16
CA VAL A 242 -4.02 5.63 -7.25
C VAL A 242 -3.59 5.76 -8.72
N VAL A 243 -3.99 4.82 -9.59
CA VAL A 243 -3.60 4.89 -11.00
C VAL A 243 -4.31 6.02 -11.74
N GLN A 244 -5.61 6.25 -11.47
CA GLN A 244 -6.40 7.26 -12.15
C GLN A 244 -6.04 8.69 -11.77
N CYS A 245 -5.50 8.94 -10.56
CA CYS A 245 -5.19 10.30 -10.12
C CYS A 245 -4.05 10.95 -10.93
N ARG A 246 -3.15 10.16 -11.52
CA ARG A 246 -2.02 10.58 -12.37
C ARG A 246 -1.09 11.64 -11.75
N ASP A 247 -1.18 11.84 -10.43
CA ASP A 247 -0.36 12.79 -9.68
C ASP A 247 0.77 12.05 -8.97
N VAL A 248 2.01 12.43 -9.28
CA VAL A 248 3.23 11.73 -8.83
C VAL A 248 3.31 11.67 -7.30
N LEU A 249 3.11 12.81 -6.64
CA LEU A 249 3.19 12.93 -5.18
C LEU A 249 2.12 12.06 -4.49
N ALA A 250 0.89 12.10 -5.00
CA ALA A 250 -0.18 11.27 -4.46
C ALA A 250 0.07 9.78 -4.67
N GLN A 251 0.56 9.38 -5.86
CA GLN A 251 0.87 7.99 -6.17
C GLN A 251 1.96 7.42 -5.26
N GLU A 252 3.04 8.17 -5.07
CA GLU A 252 4.15 7.78 -4.18
C GLU A 252 3.65 7.58 -2.75
N TYR A 253 3.01 8.60 -2.18
CA TYR A 253 2.54 8.57 -0.79
C TYR A 253 1.49 7.49 -0.55
N LEU A 254 0.48 7.37 -1.42
CA LEU A 254 -0.64 6.44 -1.18
C LEU A 254 -0.18 4.98 -1.24
N LEU A 255 0.73 4.62 -2.15
CA LEU A 255 1.27 3.27 -2.22
C LEU A 255 2.18 2.95 -1.04
N GLU A 256 2.98 3.90 -0.59
CA GLU A 256 3.78 3.75 0.62
C GLU A 256 2.88 3.51 1.85
N VAL A 257 1.81 4.30 2.01
CA VAL A 257 0.86 4.12 3.11
C VAL A 257 0.12 2.78 3.03
N ILE A 258 -0.31 2.34 1.83
CA ILE A 258 -0.90 0.99 1.66
C ILE A 258 0.09 -0.08 2.12
N THR A 259 1.36 0.06 1.73
CA THR A 259 2.44 -0.86 2.12
C THR A 259 2.71 -0.83 3.62
N GLN A 260 2.57 0.31 4.29
CA GLN A 260 2.86 0.46 5.72
C GLN A 260 1.69 0.04 6.62
N VAL A 261 0.46 0.33 6.20
CA VAL A 261 -0.73 0.28 7.08
C VAL A 261 -1.43 -1.08 7.08
N PHE A 262 -1.45 -1.79 5.94
CA PHE A 262 -2.07 -3.10 5.85
C PHE A 262 -1.11 -4.21 6.28
N PRO A 263 -1.56 -5.29 6.97
CA PRO A 263 -0.73 -6.41 7.40
C PRO A 263 0.05 -7.10 6.28
N ASP A 264 1.15 -7.77 6.65
CA ASP A 264 2.03 -8.49 5.72
C ASP A 264 1.28 -9.60 4.97
N GLU A 265 0.41 -10.33 5.68
CA GLU A 265 -0.44 -11.40 5.12
C GLU A 265 -1.31 -10.91 3.97
N PHE A 266 -1.84 -9.69 4.07
CA PHE A 266 -2.72 -9.13 3.04
C PHE A 266 -1.92 -8.90 1.76
N HIS A 267 -0.71 -8.36 1.88
CA HIS A 267 0.17 -8.13 0.74
C HIS A 267 0.55 -9.44 0.05
N LEU A 268 0.89 -10.49 0.81
CA LEU A 268 1.24 -11.81 0.24
C LEU A 268 0.15 -12.37 -0.69
N HIS A 269 -1.12 -12.15 -0.36
CA HIS A 269 -2.25 -12.64 -1.14
C HIS A 269 -2.68 -11.71 -2.30
N THR A 270 -2.08 -10.52 -2.40
CA THR A 270 -2.48 -9.51 -3.39
C THR A 270 -1.30 -8.87 -4.13
N LEU A 271 -0.13 -9.51 -4.13
CA LEU A 271 1.07 -8.99 -4.79
C LEU A 271 0.88 -8.80 -6.29
N ASP A 272 0.17 -9.72 -6.94
CA ASP A 272 -0.15 -9.66 -8.36
C ASP A 272 -0.93 -8.39 -8.73
N GLN A 273 -1.98 -8.09 -7.96
CA GLN A 273 -2.80 -6.90 -8.16
C GLN A 273 -2.00 -5.62 -7.88
N PHE A 274 -1.22 -5.62 -6.80
CA PHE A 274 -0.43 -4.47 -6.37
C PHE A 274 0.69 -4.13 -7.37
N LEU A 275 1.45 -5.13 -7.83
CA LEU A 275 2.53 -4.95 -8.80
C LEU A 275 2.00 -4.59 -10.19
N SER A 276 0.86 -5.18 -10.60
CA SER A 276 0.18 -4.81 -11.85
C SER A 276 -0.27 -3.34 -11.85
N ALA A 277 -0.73 -2.82 -10.70
CA ALA A 277 -1.05 -1.41 -10.55
C ALA A 277 0.21 -0.52 -10.64
N MET A 278 1.35 -0.97 -10.08
CA MET A 278 2.62 -0.23 -10.17
C MET A 278 3.10 -0.03 -11.61
N ALA A 279 2.92 -1.03 -12.47
CA ALA A 279 3.31 -0.94 -13.88
C ALA A 279 2.56 0.16 -14.65
N ARG A 280 1.41 0.61 -14.13
CA ARG A 280 0.54 1.63 -14.74
C ARG A 280 0.70 3.03 -14.15
N LEU A 281 1.67 3.24 -13.26
CA LEU A 281 1.92 4.53 -12.61
C LEU A 281 2.58 5.54 -13.55
N ASN A 282 2.59 6.80 -13.12
CA ASN A 282 3.32 7.84 -13.83
C ASN A 282 4.85 7.52 -13.81
N PRO A 283 5.58 7.65 -14.94
CA PRO A 283 7.02 7.34 -15.00
C PRO A 283 7.90 8.16 -14.06
N HIS A 284 7.42 9.30 -13.55
CA HIS A 284 8.14 10.13 -12.61
C HIS A 284 8.00 9.68 -11.15
N VAL A 285 7.16 8.69 -10.87
CA VAL A 285 7.01 8.08 -9.54
C VAL A 285 8.26 7.27 -9.23
N ASN A 286 8.78 7.43 -8.01
CA ASN A 286 9.86 6.60 -7.49
C ASN A 286 9.35 5.18 -7.13
N VAL A 287 9.05 4.38 -8.15
CA VAL A 287 8.58 2.99 -8.02
C VAL A 287 9.60 2.14 -7.27
N LYS A 288 10.90 2.42 -7.45
CA LYS A 288 11.98 1.74 -6.74
C LYS A 288 11.78 1.78 -5.23
N GLY A 289 11.56 2.97 -4.65
CA GLY A 289 11.41 3.12 -3.20
C GLY A 289 10.27 2.27 -2.63
N ILE A 290 9.16 2.21 -3.36
CA ILE A 290 7.97 1.44 -2.95
C ILE A 290 8.24 -0.06 -3.00
N ILE A 291 8.86 -0.56 -4.08
CA ILE A 291 9.18 -1.98 -4.23
C ILE A 291 10.20 -2.43 -3.18
N ILE A 292 11.28 -1.66 -2.99
CA ILE A 292 12.28 -1.95 -1.95
C ILE A 292 11.59 -2.02 -0.58
N GLY A 293 10.75 -1.03 -0.24
CA GLY A 293 10.02 -1.03 1.02
C GLY A 293 9.13 -2.26 1.21
N LEU A 294 8.43 -2.71 0.16
CA LEU A 294 7.62 -3.93 0.21
C LEU A 294 8.48 -5.20 0.39
N MET A 295 9.58 -5.31 -0.34
CA MET A 295 10.49 -6.47 -0.26
C MET A 295 11.17 -6.56 1.11
N ASP A 296 11.68 -5.43 1.63
CA ASP A 296 12.29 -5.36 2.95
C ASP A 296 11.29 -5.75 4.04
N ARG A 297 10.05 -5.31 3.91
CA ARG A 297 8.97 -5.63 4.85
C ARG A 297 8.64 -7.12 4.86
N LEU A 298 8.45 -7.73 3.68
CA LEU A 298 8.17 -9.16 3.56
C LEU A 298 9.38 -10.01 4.00
N SER A 299 10.60 -9.55 3.70
CA SER A 299 11.83 -10.16 4.19
C SER A 299 11.89 -10.16 5.73
N ALA A 300 11.55 -9.04 6.37
CA ALA A 300 11.49 -8.94 7.82
C ALA A 300 10.36 -9.79 8.43
N TYR A 301 9.22 -9.92 7.73
CA TYR A 301 8.16 -10.85 8.11
C TYR A 301 8.66 -12.31 8.10
N ALA A 302 9.30 -12.75 7.02
CA ALA A 302 9.86 -14.09 6.91
C ALA A 302 10.91 -14.38 8.00
N GLN A 303 11.76 -13.40 8.34
CA GLN A 303 12.75 -13.56 9.40
C GLN A 303 12.10 -13.69 10.79
N ARG A 304 11.01 -12.96 11.07
CA ARG A 304 10.28 -13.06 12.34
C ARG A 304 9.61 -14.41 12.52
N GLU A 305 9.07 -14.98 11.45
CA GLU A 305 8.41 -16.29 11.44
C GLU A 305 9.40 -17.45 11.24
N SER A 306 10.69 -17.16 11.01
CA SER A 306 11.71 -18.19 10.89
C SER A 306 12.16 -18.69 12.27
N GLU A 307 12.19 -20.01 12.44
CA GLU A 307 12.80 -20.62 13.61
C GLU A 307 14.32 -20.35 13.64
N VAL A 308 14.87 -20.09 14.82
CA VAL A 308 16.30 -19.87 14.99
C VAL A 308 17.06 -21.17 14.74
N GLN A 309 17.52 -21.36 13.51
CA GLN A 309 18.35 -22.51 13.13
C GLN A 309 19.74 -22.43 13.77
N SER A 310 20.22 -23.56 14.29
CA SER A 310 21.57 -23.67 14.85
C SER A 310 22.64 -23.48 13.75
N PRO A 311 23.85 -23.01 14.10
CA PRO A 311 24.92 -22.80 13.11
C PRO A 311 25.28 -24.08 12.34
N GLU A 312 25.21 -25.25 12.98
CA GLU A 312 25.48 -26.55 12.34
C GLU A 312 24.40 -26.96 11.33
N GLN A 313 23.13 -26.62 11.59
CA GLN A 313 22.04 -26.88 10.65
C GLN A 313 22.17 -26.02 9.39
N ARG A 314 22.55 -24.75 9.54
CA ARG A 314 22.79 -23.85 8.40
C ARG A 314 23.91 -24.36 7.51
N GLN A 315 25.01 -24.84 8.10
CA GLN A 315 26.12 -25.41 7.35
C GLN A 315 25.68 -26.64 6.53
N LYS A 316 24.90 -27.56 7.12
CA LYS A 316 24.42 -28.75 6.39
C LYS A 316 23.51 -28.41 5.23
N ILE A 317 22.55 -27.50 5.46
CA ILE A 317 21.64 -27.01 4.43
C ILE A 317 22.42 -26.35 3.27
N GLU A 318 23.47 -25.59 3.59
CA GLU A 318 24.36 -25.00 2.59
C GLU A 318 25.13 -26.06 1.78
N GLU A 319 25.72 -27.05 2.45
CA GLU A 319 26.45 -28.13 1.77
C GLU A 319 25.53 -28.94 0.84
N GLU A 320 24.32 -29.27 1.31
CA GLU A 320 23.30 -29.97 0.52
C GLU A 320 22.83 -29.14 -0.68
N SER A 321 22.60 -27.84 -0.50
CA SER A 321 22.19 -26.95 -1.59
C SER A 321 23.27 -26.74 -2.65
N VAL A 322 24.55 -26.67 -2.26
CA VAL A 322 25.68 -26.61 -3.22
C VAL A 322 25.77 -27.90 -4.04
N VAL A 323 25.63 -29.06 -3.40
CA VAL A 323 25.62 -30.35 -4.11
C VAL A 323 24.45 -30.40 -5.10
N ALA A 324 23.24 -30.03 -4.66
CA ALA A 324 22.05 -30.01 -5.51
C ALA A 324 22.20 -29.06 -6.71
N LEU A 325 22.82 -27.89 -6.53
CA LEU A 325 23.10 -26.96 -7.63
C LEU A 325 24.10 -27.56 -8.63
N MET A 326 25.18 -28.17 -8.13
CA MET A 326 26.20 -28.81 -8.96
C MET A 326 25.64 -29.98 -9.77
N GLU A 327 24.74 -30.78 -9.20
CA GLU A 327 24.05 -31.85 -9.92
C GLU A 327 23.16 -31.29 -11.03
N LYS A 328 22.33 -30.28 -10.74
CA LYS A 328 21.51 -29.61 -11.76
C LYS A 328 22.35 -29.04 -12.90
N LEU A 329 23.50 -28.45 -12.61
CA LEU A 329 24.41 -27.91 -13.62
C LEU A 329 25.07 -29.01 -14.48
N LYS A 330 25.38 -30.18 -13.91
CA LYS A 330 25.87 -31.34 -14.67
C LYS A 330 24.81 -31.87 -15.62
N VAL A 331 23.59 -32.07 -15.13
CA VAL A 331 22.45 -32.52 -15.95
C VAL A 331 22.16 -31.54 -17.09
N ASN A 332 22.19 -30.23 -16.85
CA ASN A 332 22.01 -29.22 -17.90
C ASN A 332 23.15 -29.20 -18.93
N LYS A 333 24.39 -29.49 -18.51
CA LYS A 333 25.53 -29.63 -19.45
C LYS A 333 25.42 -30.88 -20.32
N GLU A 334 24.92 -31.98 -19.77
CA GLU A 334 24.70 -33.24 -20.49
C GLU A 334 23.52 -33.12 -21.47
N GLN A 335 22.44 -32.41 -21.11
CA GLN A 335 21.32 -32.11 -22.02
C GLN A 335 21.68 -31.07 -23.10
N GLY A 336 22.64 -30.17 -22.82
CA GLY A 336 23.16 -29.20 -23.80
C GLY A 336 24.24 -29.74 -24.75
N GLN A 337 24.63 -31.02 -24.62
CA GLN A 337 25.71 -31.65 -25.39
C GLN A 337 25.23 -32.65 -26.46
N GLU A 338 23.96 -32.65 -26.85
CA GLU A 338 23.54 -33.22 -28.14
C GLU A 338 23.72 -32.18 -29.26
N ASP A 339 24.95 -32.03 -29.73
CA ASP A 339 25.27 -31.19 -30.90
C ASP A 339 24.77 -31.85 -32.21
N PRO A 340 24.38 -31.05 -33.22
CA PRO A 340 23.65 -31.48 -34.40
C PRO A 340 24.56 -32.21 -35.40
N LYS A 341 24.11 -33.35 -35.90
CA LYS A 341 24.76 -34.04 -37.03
C LYS A 341 24.80 -33.13 -38.26
N LYS A 342 26.01 -32.81 -38.72
CA LYS A 342 26.31 -32.24 -40.06
C LYS A 342 25.67 -33.08 -41.18
N PRO A 343 25.03 -32.47 -42.20
CA PRO A 343 24.75 -33.13 -43.46
C PRO A 343 25.96 -33.01 -44.40
N SER A 344 26.42 -34.11 -44.99
CA SER A 344 27.30 -34.08 -46.15
C SER A 344 26.50 -34.02 -47.44
N GLU A 345 26.99 -33.23 -48.38
CA GLU A 345 26.45 -32.97 -49.72
C GLU A 345 26.29 -34.24 -50.59
N ASN A 346 25.19 -34.29 -51.36
CA ASN A 346 25.22 -34.56 -52.80
C ASN A 346 23.87 -34.26 -53.48
N GLY A 347 23.89 -33.28 -54.39
CA GLY A 347 23.40 -33.41 -55.77
C GLY A 347 21.90 -33.41 -56.11
N THR A 348 21.42 -32.22 -56.51
CA THR A 348 20.60 -31.89 -57.72
C THR A 348 19.16 -32.38 -57.90
N ASP A 349 18.28 -31.37 -57.96
CA ASP A 349 17.13 -31.13 -58.88
C ASP A 349 15.91 -32.07 -58.91
N ALA A 350 14.76 -31.56 -58.45
CA ALA A 350 13.53 -31.43 -59.26
C ALA A 350 12.39 -30.74 -58.47
N GLU A 351 11.76 -29.76 -59.14
CA GLU A 351 10.54 -29.05 -58.77
C GLU A 351 9.32 -29.99 -58.62
N ALA A 352 8.38 -29.66 -57.72
CA ALA A 352 6.95 -29.48 -58.06
C ALA A 352 6.04 -29.39 -56.81
N ASN A 353 5.12 -28.43 -56.89
CA ASN A 353 3.97 -28.21 -56.02
C ASN A 353 3.05 -29.43 -55.86
N GLY A 354 2.38 -29.55 -54.71
CA GLY A 354 1.13 -30.30 -54.57
C GLY A 354 0.73 -30.65 -53.13
N GLU A 355 -0.16 -29.86 -52.52
CA GLU A 355 -1.18 -30.33 -51.55
C GLU A 355 -2.14 -31.33 -52.23
N PRO A 356 -3.07 -32.06 -51.54
CA PRO A 356 -3.33 -32.33 -50.10
C PRO A 356 -3.50 -33.89 -49.88
N PRO A 357 -4.25 -34.53 -48.93
CA PRO A 357 -5.10 -34.09 -47.79
C PRO A 357 -4.95 -34.89 -46.45
N ALA A 358 -5.67 -34.46 -45.41
CA ALA A 358 -6.00 -35.20 -44.17
C ALA A 358 -7.15 -36.23 -44.39
N PRO A 359 -7.70 -36.97 -43.39
CA PRO A 359 -7.33 -37.32 -42.00
C PRO A 359 -7.25 -38.88 -41.82
N THR A 360 -7.03 -39.53 -40.66
CA THR A 360 -8.03 -39.91 -39.61
C THR A 360 -7.42 -41.01 -38.70
N THR A 361 -7.72 -40.99 -37.38
CA THR A 361 -7.97 -42.11 -36.42
C THR A 361 -7.01 -43.32 -36.32
N GLU A 362 -6.71 -43.98 -35.21
CA GLU A 362 -7.39 -44.24 -33.92
C GLU A 362 -6.37 -44.94 -32.98
N SER A 363 -6.57 -44.80 -31.67
CA SER A 363 -6.54 -45.76 -30.52
C SER A 363 -5.62 -47.00 -30.60
N THR A 364 -5.04 -47.60 -29.55
CA THR A 364 -5.30 -47.80 -28.10
C THR A 364 -4.08 -48.62 -27.60
N GLN A 365 -3.70 -48.78 -26.33
CA GLN A 365 -4.30 -49.62 -25.27
C GLN A 365 -3.23 -49.72 -24.13
N THR A 366 -3.53 -49.29 -22.90
CA THR A 366 -3.93 -50.08 -21.69
C THR A 366 -2.83 -50.80 -20.94
N ILE A 367 -2.88 -50.70 -19.60
CA ILE A 367 -2.74 -51.71 -18.52
C ILE A 367 -3.09 -50.94 -17.20
N GLU A 368 -4.28 -51.06 -16.58
CA GLU A 368 -4.77 -52.08 -15.60
C GLU A 368 -3.82 -52.31 -14.40
N ASP A 369 -4.17 -51.77 -13.21
CA ASP A 369 -4.84 -52.43 -12.05
C ASP A 369 -3.79 -53.01 -11.06
N THR A 370 -3.90 -53.08 -9.73
CA THR A 370 -5.02 -53.19 -8.76
C THR A 370 -4.40 -52.90 -7.35
N THR A 371 -4.97 -52.07 -6.43
CA THR A 371 -5.81 -52.39 -5.24
C THR A 371 -5.17 -53.32 -4.15
N VAL A 372 -5.34 -53.26 -2.80
CA VAL A 372 -6.28 -52.61 -1.86
C VAL A 372 -5.99 -53.03 -0.38
N GLN A 373 -6.30 -52.15 0.61
CA GLN A 373 -6.81 -52.30 2.02
C GLN A 373 -6.03 -53.08 3.13
N SER A 374 -5.75 -52.47 4.30
CA SER A 374 -6.50 -52.35 5.61
C SER A 374 -6.11 -53.46 6.61
N ASP A 375 -6.00 -53.34 7.95
CA ASP A 375 -6.73 -52.56 8.97
C ASP A 375 -6.04 -52.57 10.37
N SER A 376 -6.30 -51.51 11.17
CA SER A 376 -6.63 -51.47 12.63
C SER A 376 -5.62 -51.44 13.83
N ALA A 377 -6.00 -50.56 14.80
CA ALA A 377 -5.76 -50.48 16.28
C ALA A 377 -4.51 -49.68 16.79
N THR A 378 -4.50 -48.73 17.78
CA THR A 378 -5.38 -48.27 18.89
C THR A 378 -4.93 -46.85 19.40
N SER A 379 -5.82 -46.03 20.00
CA SER A 379 -5.69 -44.60 20.47
C SER A 379 -4.90 -44.41 21.81
N PRO A 380 -4.67 -43.20 22.46
CA PRO A 380 -5.36 -41.87 22.35
C PRO A 380 -4.55 -40.54 22.59
N GLN A 381 -5.12 -39.38 22.19
CA GLN A 381 -5.28 -38.10 22.95
C GLN A 381 -5.27 -36.82 22.08
N GLN A 382 -6.07 -35.86 22.53
CA GLN A 382 -6.61 -34.69 21.83
C GLN A 382 -5.58 -33.63 21.39
N GLN A 383 -5.69 -33.19 20.13
CA GLN A 383 -5.52 -31.79 19.74
C GLN A 383 -6.41 -31.50 18.51
N SER A 384 -7.07 -30.35 18.59
CA SER A 384 -8.05 -29.81 17.65
C SER A 384 -7.54 -29.77 16.20
N LYS A 385 -8.26 -30.43 15.30
CA LYS A 385 -8.14 -30.21 13.85
C LYS A 385 -9.00 -29.01 13.43
N SER A 386 -8.37 -28.04 12.78
CA SER A 386 -9.02 -27.17 11.80
C SER A 386 -8.22 -27.22 10.49
N ASN A 387 -8.95 -27.27 9.38
CA ASN A 387 -8.54 -27.64 8.03
C ASN A 387 -7.31 -26.93 7.44
N GLY A 388 -6.51 -27.69 6.67
CA GLY A 388 -5.76 -27.21 5.52
C GLY A 388 -4.37 -26.65 5.78
N ASP A 389 -3.48 -27.43 6.37
CA ASP A 389 -2.08 -27.02 6.56
C ASP A 389 -1.30 -27.21 5.24
N ALA A 390 -1.27 -26.16 4.42
CA ALA A 390 -0.23 -26.01 3.41
C ALA A 390 1.08 -25.74 4.17
N SER A 391 2.13 -26.53 3.92
CA SER A 391 3.46 -26.33 4.49
C SER A 391 3.87 -24.86 4.39
N ARG A 392 4.18 -24.26 5.55
CA ARG A 392 4.62 -22.87 5.66
C ARG A 392 6.13 -22.88 5.88
N ASN A 393 6.90 -22.38 4.91
CA ASN A 393 8.32 -22.14 5.11
C ASN A 393 8.50 -20.72 5.64
N ARG A 394 8.94 -20.59 6.89
CA ARG A 394 9.20 -19.30 7.56
C ARG A 394 7.97 -18.37 7.52
N GLY A 395 6.79 -18.90 7.86
CA GLY A 395 5.52 -18.16 7.89
C GLY A 395 4.89 -17.85 6.52
N ILE A 396 5.61 -18.08 5.41
CA ILE A 396 5.10 -17.85 4.06
C ILE A 396 4.51 -19.16 3.52
N PRO A 397 3.27 -19.14 2.99
CA PRO A 397 2.69 -20.31 2.33
C PRO A 397 3.55 -20.74 1.14
N GLU A 398 3.90 -22.02 1.02
CA GLU A 398 4.68 -22.55 -0.12
C GLU A 398 4.04 -22.28 -1.49
N ASN A 399 2.71 -22.08 -1.49
CA ASN A 399 1.93 -21.75 -2.67
C ASN A 399 2.29 -20.37 -3.26
N VAL A 400 2.88 -19.48 -2.46
CA VAL A 400 3.27 -18.12 -2.89
C VAL A 400 4.76 -18.10 -3.18
N LYS A 401 5.10 -18.21 -4.47
CA LYS A 401 6.49 -18.15 -4.95
C LYS A 401 6.96 -16.70 -5.07
N LEU A 402 7.26 -16.08 -3.92
CA LEU A 402 7.59 -14.66 -3.82
C LEU A 402 8.73 -14.24 -4.73
N PHE A 403 9.81 -15.03 -4.76
CA PHE A 403 10.96 -14.72 -5.59
C PHE A 403 10.57 -14.65 -7.07
N GLU A 404 9.82 -15.63 -7.58
CA GLU A 404 9.42 -15.67 -9.00
C GLU A 404 8.55 -14.45 -9.36
N ILE A 405 7.58 -14.09 -8.50
CA ILE A 405 6.70 -12.93 -8.68
C ILE A 405 7.49 -11.62 -8.70
N PHE A 406 8.35 -11.40 -7.70
CA PHE A 406 9.15 -10.17 -7.63
C PHE A 406 10.20 -10.12 -8.73
N HIS A 407 10.82 -11.24 -9.07
CA HIS A 407 11.80 -11.31 -10.14
C HIS A 407 11.16 -10.93 -11.47
N GLU A 408 10.05 -11.57 -11.86
CA GLU A 408 9.33 -11.24 -13.10
C GLU A 408 8.95 -9.76 -13.16
N GLN A 409 8.41 -9.22 -12.07
CA GLN A 409 7.98 -7.82 -12.04
C GLN A 409 9.13 -6.82 -12.02
N VAL A 410 10.22 -7.08 -11.30
CA VAL A 410 11.43 -6.24 -11.34
C VAL A 410 12.00 -6.22 -12.76
N MET A 411 12.02 -7.36 -13.46
CA MET A 411 12.47 -7.41 -14.86
C MET A 411 11.53 -6.66 -15.80
N HIS A 412 10.23 -6.79 -15.62
CA HIS A 412 9.23 -6.08 -16.40
C HIS A 412 9.32 -4.56 -16.21
N ILE A 413 9.46 -4.10 -14.96
CA ILE A 413 9.58 -2.67 -14.62
C ILE A 413 10.90 -2.09 -15.13
N ALA A 414 12.01 -2.81 -14.96
CA ALA A 414 13.30 -2.40 -15.52
C ALA A 414 13.27 -2.28 -17.05
N GLY A 415 12.53 -3.18 -17.71
CA GLY A 415 12.33 -3.16 -19.17
C GLY A 415 11.44 -2.00 -19.65
N MET A 416 10.32 -1.73 -18.97
CA MET A 416 9.35 -0.73 -19.39
C MET A 416 9.77 0.72 -19.09
N GLN A 417 10.32 0.97 -17.90
CA GLN A 417 10.50 2.34 -17.41
C GLN A 417 11.87 2.96 -17.70
N ARG A 418 12.77 2.24 -18.40
CA ARG A 418 14.16 2.68 -18.68
C ARG A 418 14.84 3.28 -17.43
N LEU A 419 14.74 2.56 -16.32
CA LEU A 419 15.35 2.98 -15.05
C LEU A 419 16.87 3.16 -15.20
N PRO A 420 17.49 4.10 -14.46
CA PRO A 420 18.94 4.21 -14.43
C PRO A 420 19.55 2.94 -13.80
N ILE A 421 20.77 2.58 -14.21
CA ILE A 421 21.46 1.37 -13.70
C ILE A 421 21.60 1.35 -12.17
N GLN A 422 21.71 2.52 -11.54
CA GLN A 422 21.72 2.63 -10.08
C GLN A 422 20.44 2.09 -9.45
N ASP A 423 19.29 2.36 -10.05
CA ASP A 423 17.99 1.94 -9.52
C ASP A 423 17.74 0.47 -9.79
N ILE A 424 18.16 -0.02 -10.97
CA ILE A 424 18.13 -1.45 -11.29
C ILE A 424 18.98 -2.24 -10.30
N THR A 425 20.23 -1.82 -10.06
CA THR A 425 21.13 -2.52 -9.14
C THR A 425 20.62 -2.50 -7.69
N ALA A 426 20.01 -1.40 -7.24
CA ALA A 426 19.36 -1.33 -5.92
C ALA A 426 18.16 -2.29 -5.77
N LEU A 427 17.34 -2.45 -6.82
CA LEU A 427 16.27 -3.46 -6.85
C LEU A 427 16.84 -4.87 -6.78
N LEU A 428 17.92 -5.15 -7.52
CA LEU A 428 18.57 -6.46 -7.50
C LEU A 428 19.18 -6.78 -6.13
N VAL A 429 19.77 -5.80 -5.43
CA VAL A 429 20.26 -5.99 -4.05
C VAL A 429 19.12 -6.43 -3.13
N SER A 430 17.98 -5.75 -3.22
CA SER A 430 16.79 -6.08 -2.42
C SER A 430 16.25 -7.46 -2.77
N LEU A 431 16.31 -7.86 -4.05
CA LEU A 431 15.91 -9.18 -4.53
C LEU A 431 16.82 -10.30 -4.04
N VAL A 432 18.13 -10.07 -3.99
CA VAL A 432 19.09 -11.03 -3.40
C VAL A 432 18.86 -11.15 -1.90
N ASN A 433 18.66 -10.04 -1.18
CA ASN A 433 18.36 -10.08 0.24
C ASN A 433 17.05 -10.84 0.53
N LEU A 434 16.01 -10.61 -0.27
CA LEU A 434 14.76 -11.36 -0.20
C LEU A 434 14.99 -12.86 -0.40
N ALA A 435 15.74 -13.24 -1.44
CA ALA A 435 16.05 -14.64 -1.72
C ALA A 435 16.85 -15.30 -0.58
N LEU A 436 17.88 -14.62 -0.06
CA LEU A 436 18.70 -15.10 1.05
C LEU A 436 17.89 -15.29 2.34
N ASN A 437 16.97 -14.38 2.62
CA ASN A 437 16.19 -14.38 3.85
C ASN A 437 15.00 -15.35 3.81
N ILE A 438 14.41 -15.58 2.64
CA ILE A 438 13.24 -16.46 2.51
C ILE A 438 13.64 -17.87 2.08
N TYR A 439 14.54 -17.99 1.11
CA TYR A 439 14.91 -19.24 0.45
C TYR A 439 16.44 -19.47 0.45
N PRO A 440 17.10 -19.61 1.62
CA PRO A 440 18.56 -19.76 1.68
C PRO A 440 19.06 -21.01 0.95
N GLU A 441 18.23 -22.05 0.84
CA GLU A 441 18.58 -23.33 0.18
C GLU A 441 18.55 -23.24 -1.35
N ARG A 442 17.91 -22.21 -1.91
CA ARG A 442 17.70 -22.05 -3.36
C ARG A 442 18.77 -21.16 -3.97
N LEU A 443 19.97 -21.71 -4.13
CA LEU A 443 21.11 -21.02 -4.78
C LEU A 443 20.81 -20.59 -6.22
N ASP A 444 19.91 -21.29 -6.90
CA ASP A 444 19.48 -20.99 -8.27
C ASP A 444 18.81 -19.62 -8.39
N TYR A 445 18.11 -19.14 -7.37
CA TYR A 445 17.48 -17.82 -7.38
C TYR A 445 18.52 -16.70 -7.37
N ILE A 446 19.56 -16.82 -6.56
CA ILE A 446 20.63 -15.82 -6.50
C ILE A 446 21.42 -15.81 -7.82
N ASP A 447 21.70 -16.98 -8.38
CA ASP A 447 22.40 -17.08 -9.66
C ASP A 447 21.62 -16.43 -10.81
N GLN A 448 20.28 -16.55 -10.84
CA GLN A 448 19.43 -15.84 -11.80
C GLN A 448 19.56 -14.32 -11.68
N VAL A 449 19.56 -13.79 -10.45
CA VAL A 449 19.74 -12.35 -10.21
C VAL A 449 21.12 -11.89 -10.67
N PHE A 450 22.18 -12.67 -10.41
CA PHE A 450 23.54 -12.36 -10.85
C PHE A 450 23.71 -12.45 -12.36
N ALA A 451 23.06 -13.41 -13.03
CA ALA A 451 23.05 -13.48 -14.48
C ALA A 451 22.47 -12.20 -15.09
N TYR A 452 21.32 -11.75 -14.57
CA TYR A 452 20.71 -10.51 -15.01
C TYR A 452 21.58 -9.28 -14.68
N ALA A 453 22.14 -9.20 -13.47
CA ALA A 453 23.03 -8.13 -13.06
C ALA A 453 24.27 -8.03 -13.97
N THR A 454 24.83 -9.17 -14.36
CA THR A 454 26.00 -9.24 -15.27
C THR A 454 25.62 -8.68 -16.63
N ARG A 455 24.47 -9.09 -17.18
CA ARG A 455 23.98 -8.61 -18.47
C ARG A 455 23.75 -7.10 -18.47
N GLU A 456 23.09 -6.55 -17.45
CA GLU A 456 22.87 -5.10 -17.36
C GLU A 456 24.19 -4.34 -17.13
N THR A 457 25.10 -4.85 -16.30
CA THR A 457 26.41 -4.23 -16.10
C THR A 457 27.22 -4.16 -17.39
N GLN A 458 27.21 -5.23 -18.20
CA GLN A 458 27.84 -5.26 -19.52
C GLN A 458 27.18 -4.28 -20.49
N ARG A 459 25.85 -4.19 -20.49
CA ARG A 459 25.10 -3.25 -21.32
C ARG A 459 25.47 -1.80 -21.05
N PHE A 460 25.70 -1.44 -19.78
CA PHE A 460 26.09 -0.10 -19.35
C PHE A 460 27.61 0.08 -19.18
N GLN A 461 28.44 -0.86 -19.66
CA GLN A 461 29.89 -0.83 -19.47
C GLN A 461 30.55 0.45 -20.01
N ASN A 462 29.98 1.02 -21.08
CA ASN A 462 30.47 2.27 -21.68
C ASN A 462 29.73 3.52 -21.17
N SER A 463 28.78 3.38 -20.23
CA SER A 463 28.07 4.51 -19.63
C SER A 463 28.85 5.07 -18.44
N ALA A 464 28.86 6.40 -18.30
CA ALA A 464 29.38 7.07 -17.11
C ALA A 464 28.61 6.69 -15.84
N ASP A 465 27.35 6.24 -15.97
CA ASP A 465 26.49 5.87 -14.84
C ASP A 465 27.00 4.65 -14.06
N LEU A 466 27.83 3.79 -14.68
CA LEU A 466 28.47 2.67 -13.99
C LEU A 466 29.60 3.14 -13.06
N HIS A 467 30.22 4.29 -13.37
CA HIS A 467 31.25 4.91 -12.55
C HIS A 467 30.67 5.77 -11.43
N ASN A 468 29.36 6.00 -11.40
CA ASN A 468 28.69 6.66 -10.30
C ASN A 468 28.92 5.87 -8.99
N GLN A 469 29.29 6.58 -7.93
CA GLN A 469 29.54 6.00 -6.61
C GLN A 469 28.30 5.24 -6.08
N GLY A 470 27.10 5.73 -6.38
CA GLY A 470 25.85 5.08 -6.00
C GLY A 470 25.70 3.69 -6.62
N THR A 471 25.94 3.58 -7.93
CA THR A 471 25.93 2.30 -8.66
C THR A 471 27.02 1.37 -8.14
N GLN A 472 28.25 1.87 -8.00
CA GLN A 472 29.37 1.06 -7.51
C GLN A 472 29.11 0.46 -6.13
N ARG A 473 28.55 1.24 -5.21
CA ARG A 473 28.15 0.77 -3.89
C ARG A 473 27.06 -0.29 -3.98
N ALA A 474 26.04 -0.09 -4.81
CA ALA A 474 24.97 -1.08 -4.98
C ALA A 474 25.49 -2.41 -5.56
N VAL A 475 26.38 -2.39 -6.56
CA VAL A 475 26.96 -3.65 -7.08
C VAL A 475 27.90 -4.32 -6.06
N LEU A 476 28.62 -3.53 -5.25
CA LEU A 476 29.40 -4.08 -4.14
C LEU A 476 28.48 -4.74 -3.09
N ASP A 477 27.40 -4.06 -2.69
CA ASP A 477 26.42 -4.60 -1.75
C ASP A 477 25.76 -5.88 -2.30
N LEU A 478 25.53 -5.95 -3.62
CA LEU A 478 24.99 -7.12 -4.31
C LEU A 478 25.93 -8.34 -4.20
N LEU A 479 27.25 -8.15 -4.39
CA LEU A 479 28.25 -9.21 -4.24
C LEU A 479 28.50 -9.58 -2.77
N MET A 480 28.44 -8.59 -1.87
CA MET A 480 28.66 -8.79 -0.44
C MET A 480 27.48 -9.45 0.27
N ALA A 481 26.26 -9.36 -0.27
CA ALA A 481 25.07 -9.98 0.31
C ALA A 481 25.23 -11.49 0.54
N PRO A 482 25.54 -12.34 -0.46
CA PRO A 482 25.76 -13.77 -0.23
C PRO A 482 27.01 -14.04 0.62
N VAL A 483 28.08 -13.25 0.47
CA VAL A 483 29.31 -13.43 1.25
C VAL A 483 29.08 -13.23 2.75
N LYS A 484 28.18 -12.32 3.12
CA LYS A 484 27.81 -12.06 4.52
C LYS A 484 26.76 -13.03 5.05
N ALA A 485 25.87 -13.51 4.17
CA ALA A 485 24.73 -14.32 4.56
C ALA A 485 25.08 -15.81 4.67
N TYR A 486 25.89 -16.34 3.74
CA TYR A 486 26.33 -17.73 3.77
C TYR A 486 27.43 -17.95 4.81
N TRP A 487 27.44 -19.14 5.37
CA TRP A 487 28.46 -19.60 6.29
C TRP A 487 29.82 -19.74 5.60
N SER A 488 29.81 -20.25 4.36
CA SER A 488 31.03 -20.51 3.58
C SER A 488 31.14 -19.62 2.35
N LEU A 489 32.30 -18.98 2.19
CA LEU A 489 32.64 -18.24 0.96
C LEU A 489 32.64 -19.17 -0.28
N PHE A 490 32.91 -20.46 -0.09
CA PHE A 490 32.87 -21.43 -1.18
C PHE A 490 31.47 -21.59 -1.77
N THR A 491 30.42 -21.41 -0.96
CA THR A 491 29.02 -21.42 -1.41
C THR A 491 28.77 -20.28 -2.40
N ALA A 492 29.26 -19.06 -2.09
CA ALA A 492 29.15 -17.92 -2.99
C ALA A 492 29.98 -18.10 -4.28
N LEU A 493 31.19 -18.67 -4.16
CA LEU A 493 32.05 -18.96 -5.31
C LEU A 493 31.53 -20.11 -6.20
N ALA A 494 30.71 -21.01 -5.66
CA ALA A 494 30.07 -22.07 -6.41
C ALA A 494 28.99 -21.55 -7.37
N LEU A 495 28.49 -20.32 -7.17
CA LEU A 495 27.52 -19.69 -8.05
C LEU A 495 28.16 -19.36 -9.42
N PRO A 496 27.62 -19.90 -10.54
CA PRO A 496 28.18 -19.71 -11.88
C PRO A 496 28.39 -18.23 -12.28
N ASN A 497 27.45 -17.36 -11.93
CA ASN A 497 27.46 -15.95 -12.34
C ASN A 497 28.14 -15.00 -11.34
N PHE A 498 28.66 -15.49 -10.21
CA PHE A 498 29.38 -14.66 -9.24
C PHE A 498 30.70 -14.12 -9.82
N VAL A 499 31.54 -15.00 -10.40
CA VAL A 499 32.83 -14.61 -11.00
C VAL A 499 32.64 -13.72 -12.23
N PRO A 500 31.72 -14.02 -13.17
CA PRO A 500 31.38 -13.11 -14.27
C PRO A 500 31.00 -11.71 -13.80
N LEU A 501 30.12 -11.58 -12.79
CA LEU A 501 29.71 -10.29 -12.25
C LEU A 501 30.89 -9.53 -11.64
N PHE A 502 31.73 -10.22 -10.85
CA PHE A 502 32.95 -9.65 -10.29
C PHE A 502 33.92 -9.15 -11.38
N SER A 503 34.06 -9.90 -12.48
CA SER A 503 34.93 -9.51 -13.59
C SER A 503 34.45 -8.25 -14.34
N ALA A 504 33.14 -8.07 -14.44
CA ALA A 504 32.49 -6.95 -15.12
C ALA A 504 32.58 -5.62 -14.36
N GLN A 505 33.00 -5.64 -13.10
CA GLN A 505 33.15 -4.45 -12.27
C GLN A 505 34.37 -3.58 -12.60
N THR A 506 34.34 -2.33 -12.13
CA THR A 506 35.46 -1.39 -12.25
C THR A 506 36.61 -1.79 -11.33
N TYR A 507 37.84 -1.33 -11.61
CA TYR A 507 39.00 -1.67 -10.78
C TYR A 507 38.84 -1.27 -9.29
N PRO A 508 38.33 -0.09 -8.92
CA PRO A 508 38.12 0.28 -7.51
C PRO A 508 37.17 -0.67 -6.79
N THR A 509 36.08 -1.10 -7.45
CA THR A 509 35.07 -1.99 -6.86
C THR A 509 35.57 -3.43 -6.75
N ARG A 510 36.37 -3.92 -7.70
CA ARG A 510 37.03 -5.23 -7.61
C ARG A 510 38.09 -5.33 -6.51
N ARG A 511 38.68 -4.18 -6.12
CA ARG A 511 39.73 -4.13 -5.09
C ARG A 511 39.14 -4.01 -3.69
N ALA A 512 38.01 -3.31 -3.55
CA ALA A 512 37.25 -3.22 -2.32
C ALA A 512 36.63 -4.59 -1.99
#